data_AF-A0A2E8TCM9-F1
#
_entry.id   AF-A0A2E8TCM9-F1
#
_cell.length_a   1.000
_cell.length_b   1.000
_cell.length_c   1.000
_cell.angle_alpha   90.00
_cell.angle_beta   90.00
_cell.angle_gamma   90.00
#
_symmetry.space_group_name_H-M   'P 1'
#
loop_
_entity.id
_entity.type
_entity.pdbx_description
1 polymer ?
#
loop_
_entity_poly.entity_id
_entity_poly.type
_entity_poly.pdbx_seq_one_letter_code
_entity_poly.pdbx_strand_id
1 'polypeptide(L)'
;MNLNLSSSNCLEGLSSQQLVSSLDRCNASVEAFPDQPEPWRDRSLVQTLIGNHDQACRDVEQAIARMDDNADPLLRHELNVRQATCKQRRSIAGKD
;
A
#
# COMPACT_ATOMS: atom_id res chain seq x y z
N MET A 1 -15.96 -5.23 -23.77
CA MET A 1 -16.17 -4.89 -22.35
C MET A 1 -15.01 -4.03 -21.91
N ASN A 2 -15.23 -2.73 -21.69
CA ASN A 2 -14.22 -1.86 -21.11
C ASN A 2 -14.25 -2.10 -19.60
N LEU A 3 -13.35 -2.96 -19.12
CA LEU A 3 -13.04 -3.04 -17.70
C LEU A 3 -12.46 -1.67 -17.33
N ASN A 4 -13.28 -0.86 -16.68
CA ASN A 4 -12.83 0.32 -15.96
C ASN A 4 -11.90 -0.23 -14.86
N LEU A 5 -10.61 -0.38 -15.16
CA LEU A 5 -9.60 -0.70 -14.16
C LEU A 5 -9.54 0.51 -13.22
N SER A 6 -10.39 0.51 -12.19
CA SER A 6 -10.09 1.34 -11.03
C SER A 6 -8.77 0.81 -10.45
N SER A 7 -7.94 1.71 -9.95
CA SER A 7 -6.64 1.41 -9.32
C SER A 7 -6.73 0.46 -8.10
N SER A 8 -7.95 0.07 -7.71
CA SER A 8 -8.31 -0.55 -6.43
C SER A 8 -8.89 -1.98 -6.54
N ASN A 9 -8.75 -2.69 -7.67
CA ASN A 9 -9.29 -4.05 -7.79
C ASN A 9 -8.48 -5.13 -7.04
N CYS A 10 -7.25 -4.82 -6.59
CA CYS A 10 -6.37 -5.88 -6.08
C CYS A 10 -6.83 -6.47 -4.74
N LEU A 11 -7.56 -5.67 -3.96
CA LEU A 11 -8.16 -6.05 -2.67
C LEU A 11 -9.50 -6.78 -2.81
N GLU A 12 -10.00 -7.01 -4.03
CA GLU A 12 -11.25 -7.75 -4.23
C GLU A 12 -11.14 -9.17 -3.66
N GLY A 13 -12.08 -9.54 -2.78
CA GLY A 13 -12.05 -10.83 -2.10
C GLY A 13 -10.91 -11.00 -1.10
N LEU A 14 -10.28 -9.92 -0.63
CA LEU A 14 -9.22 -10.01 0.39
C LEU A 14 -9.69 -10.84 1.59
N SER A 15 -8.99 -11.95 1.83
CA SER A 15 -9.21 -12.86 2.94
C SER A 15 -7.88 -13.46 3.37
N SER A 16 -7.79 -13.94 4.60
CA SER A 16 -6.55 -14.54 5.12
C SER A 16 -6.08 -15.74 4.28
N GLN A 17 -7.00 -16.48 3.65
CA GLN A 17 -6.67 -17.61 2.77
C GLN A 17 -6.12 -17.18 1.41
N GLN A 18 -6.36 -15.93 0.99
CA GLN A 18 -6.06 -15.45 -0.36
C GLN A 18 -4.98 -14.36 -0.40
N LEU A 19 -4.30 -14.09 0.71
CA LEU A 19 -3.31 -13.01 0.82
C LEU A 19 -2.23 -13.06 -0.27
N VAL A 20 -1.73 -14.25 -0.61
CA VAL A 20 -0.71 -14.41 -1.68
C VAL A 20 -1.28 -14.00 -3.04
N SER A 21 -2.49 -14.43 -3.38
CA SER A 21 -3.14 -14.03 -4.64
C SER A 21 -3.48 -12.54 -4.66
N SER A 22 -3.89 -11.97 -3.53
CA SER A 22 -4.09 -10.53 -3.41
C SER A 22 -2.78 -9.76 -3.63
N LEU A 23 -1.65 -10.29 -3.16
CA LEU A 23 -0.35 -9.66 -3.37
C LEU A 23 0.02 -9.63 -4.86
N ASP A 24 -0.18 -10.73 -5.59
CA ASP A 24 0.10 -10.78 -7.04
C ASP A 24 -0.73 -9.75 -7.81
N ARG A 25 -2.02 -9.61 -7.47
CA ARG A 25 -2.87 -8.57 -8.07
C ARG A 25 -2.41 -7.17 -7.70
N CYS A 26 -1.97 -6.95 -6.46
CA CYS A 26 -1.49 -5.63 -6.05
C CYS A 26 -0.15 -5.28 -6.69
N ASN A 27 0.71 -6.27 -6.97
CA ASN A 27 1.91 -6.07 -7.80
C ASN A 27 1.53 -5.59 -9.20
N ALA A 28 0.57 -6.26 -9.85
CA ALA A 28 0.07 -5.84 -11.16
C ALA A 28 -0.56 -4.44 -11.13
N SER A 29 -1.28 -4.08 -10.06
CA SER A 29 -1.85 -2.74 -9.91
C SER A 29 -0.77 -1.65 -9.79
N VAL A 30 0.29 -1.91 -9.03
CA VAL A 30 1.44 -1.00 -8.92
C VAL A 30 2.15 -0.84 -10.26
N GLU A 31 2.30 -1.91 -11.04
CA GLU A 31 2.89 -1.84 -12.38
C GLU A 31 2.02 -1.08 -13.38
N ALA A 32 0.69 -1.24 -13.30
CA ALA A 32 -0.24 -0.57 -14.20
C ALA A 32 -0.43 0.91 -13.88
N PHE A 33 -0.35 1.29 -12.60
CA PHE A 33 -0.61 2.64 -12.11
C PHE A 33 0.49 3.13 -11.17
N PRO A 34 1.75 3.18 -11.62
CA PRO A 34 2.88 3.43 -10.74
C PRO A 34 2.86 4.83 -10.14
N ASP A 35 2.19 5.80 -10.76
CA ASP A 35 2.15 7.20 -10.30
C ASP A 35 0.98 7.52 -9.38
N GLN A 36 0.05 6.58 -9.17
CA GLN A 36 -1.07 6.76 -8.25
C GLN A 36 -0.68 6.29 -6.84
N PRO A 37 -1.07 6.98 -5.77
CA PRO A 37 -0.76 6.56 -4.40
C PRO A 37 -1.53 5.29 -3.95
N GLU A 38 -2.75 5.06 -4.47
CA GLU A 38 -3.65 3.99 -4.02
C GLU A 38 -3.10 2.57 -4.26
N PRO A 39 -2.52 2.21 -5.42
CA PRO A 39 -1.92 0.89 -5.63
C PRO A 39 -0.81 0.56 -4.62
N TRP A 40 0.03 1.55 -4.29
CA TRP A 40 1.07 1.39 -3.26
C TRP A 40 0.46 1.25 -1.87
N ARG A 41 -0.57 2.04 -1.54
CA ARG A 41 -1.32 1.92 -0.29
C ARG A 41 -1.93 0.52 -0.15
N ASP A 42 -2.59 0.02 -1.18
CA ASP A 42 -3.26 -1.27 -1.18
C ASP A 42 -2.25 -2.41 -1.05
N ARG A 43 -1.13 -2.37 -1.79
CA ARG A 43 -0.05 -3.35 -1.62
C ARG A 43 0.55 -3.32 -0.21
N SER A 44 0.71 -2.13 0.38
CA SER A 44 1.22 -1.99 1.75
C SER A 44 0.33 -2.69 2.79
N LEU A 45 -0.99 -2.65 2.60
CA LEU A 45 -1.95 -3.34 3.45
C LEU A 45 -1.75 -4.86 3.35
N VAL A 46 -1.69 -5.40 2.12
CA VAL A 46 -1.50 -6.85 1.91
C VAL A 46 -0.15 -7.32 2.44
N GLN A 47 0.94 -6.59 2.19
CA GLN A 47 2.27 -6.90 2.74
C GLN A 47 2.28 -6.90 4.27
N THR A 48 1.52 -5.99 4.90
CA THR A 48 1.34 -5.95 6.36
C THR A 48 0.64 -7.21 6.87
N LEU A 49 -0.44 -7.64 6.20
CA LEU A 49 -1.21 -8.83 6.57
C LEU A 49 -0.41 -10.14 6.40
N ILE A 50 0.53 -10.17 5.44
CA ILE A 50 1.46 -11.30 5.23
C ILE A 50 2.63 -11.27 6.24
N GLY A 51 2.81 -10.17 6.98
CA GLY A 51 3.90 -9.99 7.94
C GLY A 51 5.20 -9.44 7.34
N ASN A 52 5.20 -9.08 6.05
CA ASN A 52 6.35 -8.48 5.38
C ASN A 52 6.38 -6.96 5.56
N HIS A 53 6.63 -6.57 6.80
CA HIS A 53 6.48 -5.19 7.23
C HIS A 53 7.51 -4.22 6.64
N ASP A 54 8.72 -4.69 6.34
CA ASP A 54 9.75 -3.86 5.71
C ASP A 54 9.31 -3.43 4.29
N GLN A 55 8.70 -4.35 3.53
CA GLN A 55 8.14 -4.02 2.22
C GLN A 55 6.90 -3.13 2.34
N ALA A 56 6.02 -3.40 3.31
CA ALA A 56 4.86 -2.54 3.55
C ALA A 56 5.27 -1.09 3.85
N CYS A 57 6.34 -0.88 4.64
CA CYS A 57 6.84 0.45 4.93
C CYS A 57 7.42 1.16 3.70
N ARG A 58 8.15 0.43 2.84
CA ARG A 58 8.58 0.98 1.54
C ARG A 58 7.41 1.38 0.67
N ASP A 59 6.35 0.57 0.62
CA ASP A 59 5.16 0.89 -0.16
C ASP A 59 4.43 2.13 0.38
N VAL A 60 4.37 2.31 1.72
CA VAL A 60 3.84 3.54 2.33
C VAL A 60 4.66 4.78 1.93
N GLU A 61 5.98 4.68 1.91
CA GLU A 61 6.86 5.77 1.46
C GLU A 61 6.61 6.12 -0.01
N GLN A 62 6.48 5.10 -0.87
CA GLN A 62 6.16 5.29 -2.29
C GLN A 62 4.79 5.94 -2.50
N ALA A 63 3.78 5.54 -1.71
CA ALA A 63 2.44 6.13 -1.76
C ALA A 63 2.47 7.62 -1.38
N ILE A 64 3.13 7.96 -0.26
CA ILE A 64 3.26 9.35 0.21
C ILE A 64 3.98 10.22 -0.83
N ALA A 65 5.04 9.71 -1.45
CA ALA A 65 5.82 10.44 -2.45
C ALA A 65 5.02 10.80 -3.73
N ARG A 66 3.86 10.15 -3.93
CA ARG A 66 2.98 10.35 -5.11
C ARG A 66 1.71 11.12 -4.78
N MET A 67 1.52 11.51 -3.53
CA MET A 67 0.39 12.36 -3.16
C MET A 67 0.63 13.77 -3.68
N ASP A 68 -0.34 14.30 -4.42
CA ASP A 68 -0.42 15.74 -4.69
C ASP A 68 -1.18 16.47 -3.57
N ASP A 69 -1.33 17.78 -3.68
CA ASP A 69 -2.06 18.60 -2.69
C ASP A 69 -3.58 18.33 -2.67
N ASN A 70 -4.13 17.76 -3.74
CA ASN A 70 -5.56 17.47 -3.90
C ASN A 70 -5.94 16.06 -3.44
N ALA A 71 -4.96 15.22 -3.08
CA ALA A 71 -5.20 13.86 -2.65
C ALA A 71 -6.20 13.78 -1.49
N ASP A 72 -7.02 12.73 -1.49
CA ASP A 72 -8.05 12.51 -0.48
C ASP A 72 -7.47 12.69 0.95
N PRO A 73 -8.03 13.60 1.76
CA PRO A 73 -7.56 13.85 3.12
C PRO A 73 -7.53 12.59 4.00
N LEU A 74 -8.44 11.64 3.78
CA LEU A 74 -8.47 10.37 4.49
C LEU A 74 -7.31 9.46 4.07
N LEU A 75 -7.01 9.39 2.77
CA LEU A 75 -5.84 8.66 2.27
C LEU A 75 -4.55 9.25 2.86
N ARG A 76 -4.45 10.58 2.91
CA ARG A 76 -3.30 11.28 3.51
C ARG A 76 -3.14 10.94 4.98
N HIS A 77 -4.23 11.01 5.72
CA HIS A 77 -4.24 10.68 7.14
C HIS A 77 -3.81 9.23 7.37
N GLU A 78 -4.39 8.28 6.63
CA GLU A 78 -4.06 6.85 6.71
C GLU A 78 -2.56 6.61 6.50
N LEU A 79 -2.00 7.14 5.41
CA LEU A 79 -0.60 6.94 5.06
C LEU A 79 0.34 7.56 6.10
N ASN A 80 0.01 8.73 6.66
CA ASN A 80 0.78 9.34 7.74
C ASN A 80 0.77 8.48 9.01
N VAL A 81 -0.37 7.90 9.40
CA VAL A 81 -0.46 6.99 10.56
C VAL A 81 0.40 5.74 10.33
N ARG A 82 0.34 5.15 9.13
CA ARG A 82 1.17 4.00 8.76
C ARG A 82 2.65 4.36 8.78
N GLN A 83 3.03 5.51 8.25
CA GLN A 83 4.42 5.97 8.25
C GLN A 83 4.96 6.17 9.67
N ALA A 84 4.15 6.72 10.58
CA ALA A 84 4.52 6.84 11.99
C ALA A 84 4.80 5.49 12.63
N THR A 85 3.97 4.47 12.32
CA THR A 85 4.20 3.09 12.79
C THR A 85 5.48 2.50 12.21
N CYS A 86 5.78 2.75 10.93
CA CYS A 86 7.04 2.33 10.29
C CYS A 86 8.27 2.94 10.95
N LYS A 87 8.24 4.26 11.23
CA LYS A 87 9.32 4.96 11.95
C LYS A 87 9.51 4.39 13.36
N GLN A 88 8.43 4.17 14.10
CA GLN A 88 8.49 3.58 15.43
C GLN A 88 9.11 2.18 15.42
N ARG A 89 8.79 1.36 14.43
CA ARG A 89 9.36 0.01 14.29
C ARG A 89 10.86 0.03 14.00
N ARG A 90 11.32 0.97 13.17
CA ARG A 90 12.75 1.14 12.90
C ARG A 90 13.52 1.56 14.15
N SER A 91 12.96 2.47 14.95
CA SER A 91 13.60 2.89 16.21
C SER A 91 13.73 1.74 17.20
N ILE A 92 12.67 0.92 17.35
CA ILE A 92 12.69 -0.29 18.18
C ILE A 92 13.71 -1.31 17.67
N ALA A 93 13.87 -1.41 16.34
CA ALA A 93 14.84 -2.31 15.72
C ALA A 93 16.27 -1.76 15.69
N GLY A 94 16.51 -0.53 16.18
CA GLY A 94 17.83 0.13 16.15
C GLY A 94 18.33 0.45 14.74
N LYS A 95 17.43 0.70 13.78
CA LYS A 95 17.73 0.95 12.35
C LYS A 95 17.56 2.43 11.94
N ASP A 96 17.69 3.35 12.90
CA ASP A 96 17.57 4.80 12.67
C ASP A 96 18.92 5.50 12.49
#